data_AF-A0A2D4FH02-F1
#
_entry.id   AF-A0A2D4FH02-F1
#
_cell.length_a   1.000
_cell.length_b   1.000
_cell.length_c   1.000
_cell.angle_alpha   90.00
_cell.angle_beta   90.00
_cell.angle_gamma   90.00
#
_symmetry.space_group_name_H-M   'P 1'
#
loop_
_entity.id
_entity.type
_entity.pdbx_description
1 polymer ?
#
loop_
_entity_poly.entity_id
_entity_poly.type
_entity_poly.pdbx_seq_one_letter_code
_entity_poly.pdbx_strand_id
1 'polypeptide(L)'
;QEATGLPWFFFLLKTFRFSARKFLCLYVHNNWCTSSRVINRYCCPDLEVMTVMCRPFYLPRELTVVIFTAVYIPPNANISTALAYLHITINKQLKAYPDGARIITGDFNNCTSRIYSVKGKQHT
;
A
#
# COMPACT_ATOMS: atom_id res chain seq x y z
N GLN A 1 27.76 -23.49 11.99
CA GLN A 1 27.89 -23.37 10.53
C GLN A 1 26.48 -23.52 9.98
N GLU A 2 25.67 -22.47 9.84
CA GLU A 2 25.76 -21.28 8.99
C GLU A 2 24.52 -21.32 8.09
N ALA A 3 23.48 -20.60 8.54
CA ALA A 3 22.38 -20.07 7.72
C ALA A 3 21.69 -18.95 8.52
N THR A 4 22.50 -18.01 9.01
CA THR A 4 22.05 -16.67 9.40
C THR A 4 21.75 -15.90 8.12
N GLY A 5 20.50 -15.92 7.66
CA GLY A 5 20.14 -15.28 6.39
C GLY A 5 18.63 -15.12 6.23
N LEU A 6 18.09 -14.08 6.85
CA LEU A 6 16.82 -13.42 6.50
C LEU A 6 15.56 -14.33 6.39
N PRO A 7 14.90 -14.67 7.51
CA PRO A 7 13.50 -15.03 7.43
C PRO A 7 12.66 -13.75 7.67
N TRP A 8 11.57 -13.58 6.90
CA TRP A 8 10.42 -12.68 7.15
C TRP A 8 10.31 -11.32 6.43
N PHE A 9 11.28 -10.83 5.67
CA PHE A 9 11.11 -9.57 4.92
C PHE A 9 10.52 -9.72 3.50
N PHE A 10 9.99 -10.89 3.14
CA PHE A 10 9.31 -11.07 1.86
C PHE A 10 7.81 -10.78 1.98
N PHE A 11 7.48 -9.53 1.69
CA PHE A 11 6.15 -9.08 1.30
C PHE A 11 5.67 -9.84 0.06
N LEU A 12 4.90 -10.90 0.25
CA LEU A 12 4.08 -11.45 -0.84
C LEU A 12 2.73 -10.74 -0.85
N LEU A 13 2.73 -9.54 -1.43
CA LEU A 13 1.54 -8.97 -2.05
C LEU A 13 1.20 -9.85 -3.26
N LYS A 14 0.56 -10.99 -3.02
CA LYS A 14 0.05 -11.83 -4.09
C LYS A 14 -1.28 -11.25 -4.53
N THR A 15 -1.25 -10.46 -5.60
CA THR A 15 -2.44 -10.04 -6.32
C THR A 15 -3.09 -11.29 -6.93
N PHE A 16 -3.96 -11.95 -6.17
CA PHE A 16 -4.70 -13.12 -6.64
C PHE A 16 -5.77 -12.65 -7.64
N ARG A 17 -5.62 -13.09 -8.88
CA ARG A 17 -6.54 -12.81 -9.99
C ARG A 17 -7.54 -13.95 -10.08
N PHE A 18 -8.78 -13.71 -9.67
CA PHE A 18 -9.91 -14.61 -9.89
C PHE A 18 -11.04 -13.87 -10.62
N SER A 19 -11.79 -14.63 -11.43
CA SER A 19 -12.51 -14.21 -12.62
C SER A 19 -13.66 -13.18 -12.46
N ALA A 20 -13.87 -12.44 -13.57
CA ALA A 20 -15.10 -11.83 -14.11
C ALA A 20 -15.50 -10.36 -13.81
N ARG A 21 -15.21 -9.72 -12.66
CA ARG A 21 -15.58 -8.30 -12.45
C ARG A 21 -14.65 -7.59 -11.45
N LYS A 22 -13.47 -7.15 -11.91
CA LYS A 22 -12.48 -6.32 -11.20
C LYS A 22 -12.42 -6.48 -9.66
N PHE A 23 -11.38 -7.13 -9.14
CA PHE A 23 -11.20 -7.31 -7.70
C PHE A 23 -9.78 -7.01 -7.25
N LEU A 24 -9.64 -5.95 -6.46
CA LEU A 24 -8.47 -5.67 -5.64
C LEU A 24 -8.58 -6.43 -4.31
N CYS A 25 -7.57 -7.24 -3.96
CA CYS A 25 -7.50 -7.96 -2.69
C CYS A 25 -6.21 -7.64 -1.95
N LEU A 26 -6.32 -7.43 -0.63
CA LEU A 26 -5.19 -7.28 0.25
C LEU A 26 -5.28 -8.33 1.36
N TYR A 27 -4.27 -9.18 1.45
CA TYR A 27 -4.16 -10.22 2.45
C TYR A 27 -3.15 -9.81 3.52
N VAL A 28 -3.58 -9.79 4.78
CA VAL A 28 -2.70 -9.60 5.94
C VAL A 28 -2.71 -10.89 6.74
N HIS A 29 -1.53 -11.49 6.92
CA HIS A 29 -1.40 -12.70 7.71
C HIS A 29 -1.58 -12.40 9.21
N ASN A 30 -2.35 -13.24 9.93
CA ASN A 30 -2.67 -13.00 11.35
C ASN A 30 -1.42 -12.98 12.25
N ASN A 31 -0.36 -13.71 11.90
CA ASN A 31 0.90 -13.68 12.65
C ASN A 31 1.72 -12.41 12.42
N TRP A 32 1.26 -11.49 11.56
CA TRP A 32 1.94 -10.21 11.33
C TRP A 32 1.46 -9.14 12.32
N CYS A 33 0.15 -9.03 12.51
CA CYS A 33 -0.45 -8.02 13.38
C CYS A 33 -1.75 -8.56 14.00
N THR A 34 -2.03 -8.18 15.26
CA THR A 34 -3.29 -8.55 15.93
C THR A 34 -4.50 -7.84 15.34
N SER A 35 -4.34 -6.59 14.89
CA SER A 35 -5.42 -5.80 14.32
C SER A 35 -5.01 -5.15 13.01
N SER A 36 -5.80 -5.42 11.98
CA SER A 36 -5.78 -4.70 10.72
C SER A 36 -7.11 -3.98 10.54
N ARG A 37 -7.05 -2.74 10.06
CA ARG A 37 -8.21 -1.88 9.87
C ARG A 37 -8.18 -1.30 8.47
N VAL A 38 -9.27 -1.45 7.73
CA VAL A 38 -9.41 -0.78 6.44
C VAL A 38 -9.78 0.68 6.69
N ILE A 39 -8.90 1.59 6.26
CA ILE A 39 -9.04 3.04 6.48
C ILE A 39 -9.54 3.78 5.24
N ASN A 40 -9.41 3.19 4.06
CA ASN A 40 -9.98 3.73 2.83
C ASN A 40 -10.39 2.60 1.89
N ARG A 41 -11.54 2.77 1.24
CA ARG A 41 -11.96 1.95 0.09
C ARG A 41 -12.54 2.88 -0.95
N TYR A 42 -12.08 2.72 -2.18
CA TYR A 42 -12.57 3.49 -3.31
C TYR A 42 -12.65 2.58 -4.52
N CYS A 43 -13.78 2.63 -5.21
CA CYS A 43 -14.01 1.83 -6.40
C CYS A 43 -14.79 2.68 -7.38
N CYS A 44 -14.18 2.97 -8.52
CA CYS A 44 -14.80 3.62 -9.65
C CYS A 44 -14.32 2.97 -10.95
N PRO A 45 -14.96 3.28 -12.11
CA PRO A 45 -14.56 2.71 -13.38
C PRO A 45 -13.08 2.91 -13.73
N ASP A 46 -12.49 4.01 -13.27
CA ASP A 46 -11.11 4.42 -13.56
C ASP A 46 -10.09 3.98 -12.51
N LEU A 47 -10.52 3.59 -11.30
CA LEU A 47 -9.61 3.35 -10.17
C LEU A 47 -10.26 2.48 -9.09
N GLU A 48 -9.52 1.48 -8.64
CA GLU A 48 -9.82 0.73 -7.42
C GLU A 48 -8.67 0.89 -6.41
N VAL A 49 -9.03 1.28 -5.18
CA VAL A 49 -8.08 1.47 -4.08
C VAL A 49 -8.61 0.84 -2.82
N MET A 50 -7.75 0.12 -2.12
CA MET A 50 -7.98 -0.33 -0.76
C MET A 50 -6.78 0.05 0.08
N THR A 51 -7.01 0.81 1.14
CA THR A 51 -5.98 1.11 2.14
C THR A 51 -6.27 0.39 3.45
N VAL A 52 -5.33 -0.42 3.89
CA VAL A 52 -5.35 -1.13 5.17
C VAL A 52 -4.22 -0.61 6.05
N MET A 53 -4.57 -0.31 7.29
CA MET A 53 -3.63 0.04 8.35
C MET A 53 -3.48 -1.13 9.29
N CYS A 54 -2.26 -1.43 9.70
CA CYS A 54 -2.01 -2.34 10.82
C CYS A 54 -0.74 -1.95 11.57
N ARG A 55 -0.56 -2.50 12.77
CA ARG A 55 0.69 -2.38 13.52
C ARG A 55 1.31 -3.77 13.66
N PRO A 56 2.37 -4.08 12.89
CA PRO A 56 3.13 -5.30 13.04
C PRO A 56 3.70 -5.51 14.44
N PHE A 57 3.85 -6.77 14.85
CA PHE A 57 4.51 -7.11 16.11
C PHE A 57 5.96 -6.64 16.18
N TYR A 58 6.66 -6.69 15.05
CA TYR A 58 8.09 -6.37 14.94
C TYR A 58 8.34 -5.01 14.28
N LEU A 59 7.47 -4.02 14.55
CA LEU A 59 7.64 -2.68 14.00
C LEU A 59 8.72 -1.90 14.80
N PRO A 60 9.69 -1.25 14.13
CA PRO A 60 10.65 -0.36 14.80
C PRO A 60 9.96 0.72 15.64
N ARG A 61 10.63 1.18 16.70
CA ARG A 61 10.05 2.12 17.68
C ARG A 61 9.66 3.45 17.06
N GLU A 62 10.40 3.86 16.04
CA GLU A 62 10.25 5.11 15.30
C GLU A 62 9.00 5.09 14.41
N LEU A 63 8.45 3.90 14.12
CA LEU A 63 7.27 3.74 13.27
C LEU A 63 6.03 3.44 14.12
N THR A 64 4.98 4.22 13.89
CA THR A 64 3.73 4.12 14.66
C THR A 64 2.78 3.08 14.06
N VAL A 65 2.73 2.97 12.74
CA VAL A 65 1.86 2.04 11.99
C VAL A 65 2.47 1.70 10.64
N VAL A 66 1.97 0.64 10.02
CA VAL A 66 2.18 0.37 8.59
C VAL A 66 0.86 0.54 7.85
N ILE A 67 0.91 1.28 6.75
CA ILE A 67 -0.22 1.56 5.88
C ILE A 67 0.04 0.93 4.52
N PHE A 68 -0.82 0.00 4.12
CA PHE A 68 -0.82 -0.60 2.80
C PHE A 68 -1.88 0.02 1.93
N THR A 69 -1.50 0.49 0.75
CA THR A 69 -2.44 0.95 -0.26
C THR A 69 -2.29 0.07 -1.49
N ALA A 70 -3.26 -0.80 -1.70
CA ALA A 70 -3.40 -1.56 -2.93
C ALA A 70 -4.14 -0.69 -3.96
N VAL A 71 -3.68 -0.71 -5.20
CA VAL A 71 -4.18 0.11 -6.31
C VAL A 71 -4.39 -0.75 -7.55
N TYR A 72 -5.50 -0.56 -8.25
CA TYR A 72 -5.71 -1.11 -9.58
C TYR A 72 -6.26 -0.02 -10.49
N ILE A 73 -5.53 0.28 -11.58
CA ILE A 73 -5.94 1.25 -12.60
C ILE A 73 -6.19 0.47 -13.89
N PRO A 74 -7.43 0.35 -14.37
CA PRO A 74 -7.73 -0.32 -15.63
C PRO A 74 -6.98 0.30 -16.82
N PRO A 75 -6.62 -0.47 -17.86
CA PRO A 75 -5.87 0.05 -19.02
C PRO A 75 -6.60 1.15 -19.79
N ASN A 76 -7.94 1.19 -19.72
CA ASN A 76 -8.81 2.16 -20.38
C ASN A 76 -9.26 3.29 -19.43
N ALA A 77 -8.67 3.41 -18.25
CA ALA A 77 -9.05 4.39 -17.25
C ALA A 77 -8.54 5.79 -17.58
N ASN A 78 -9.26 6.81 -17.09
CA ASN A 78 -8.74 8.17 -17.04
C ASN A 78 -7.64 8.31 -15.97
N ILE A 79 -6.39 8.27 -16.44
CA ILE A 79 -5.18 8.38 -15.62
C ILE A 79 -5.17 9.65 -14.75
N SER A 80 -5.64 10.79 -15.28
CA SER A 80 -5.62 12.07 -14.56
C SER A 80 -6.49 12.01 -13.30
N THR A 81 -7.73 11.52 -13.44
CA THR A 81 -8.67 11.38 -12.33
C THR A 81 -8.15 10.38 -11.29
N ALA A 82 -7.60 9.25 -11.75
CA ALA A 82 -7.04 8.24 -10.87
C ALA A 82 -5.85 8.79 -10.05
N LEU A 83 -4.92 9.48 -10.72
CA LEU A 83 -3.73 10.04 -10.09
C LEU A 83 -4.08 11.19 -9.12
N ALA A 84 -5.03 12.05 -9.47
CA ALA A 84 -5.51 13.11 -8.60
C ALA A 84 -6.11 12.53 -7.31
N TYR A 85 -6.94 11.49 -7.40
CA TYR A 85 -7.49 10.81 -6.23
C TYR A 85 -6.40 10.18 -5.36
N LEU A 86 -5.43 9.49 -5.99
CA LEU A 86 -4.29 8.91 -5.29
C LEU A 86 -3.47 9.98 -4.56
N HIS A 87 -3.15 11.10 -5.21
CA HIS A 87 -2.42 12.21 -4.61
C HIS A 87 -3.12 12.77 -3.37
N ILE A 88 -4.43 13.02 -3.45
CA ILE A 88 -5.22 13.53 -2.33
C ILE A 88 -5.22 12.51 -1.18
N THR A 89 -5.45 11.23 -1.49
CA THR A 89 -5.50 10.15 -0.50
C THR A 89 -4.17 9.96 0.20
N ILE A 90 -3.08 9.93 -0.56
CA ILE A 90 -1.71 9.81 -0.07
C ILE A 90 -1.37 11.00 0.83
N ASN A 91 -1.68 12.22 0.42
CA ASN A 91 -1.40 13.41 1.23
C ASN A 91 -2.22 13.45 2.53
N LYS A 92 -3.51 13.07 2.48
CA LYS A 92 -4.36 12.98 3.66
C LYS A 92 -3.78 11.99 4.69
N GLN A 93 -3.32 10.83 4.21
CA GLN A 93 -2.73 9.80 5.05
C GLN A 93 -1.35 10.20 5.60
N LEU A 94 -0.50 10.94 4.86
CA LEU A 94 0.77 11.47 5.40
C LEU A 94 0.52 12.43 6.55
N LYS A 95 -0.49 13.28 6.42
CA LYS A 95 -0.85 14.24 7.47
C LYS A 95 -1.43 13.54 8.70
N ALA A 96 -2.18 12.46 8.51
CA ALA A 96 -2.79 11.71 9.60
C ALA A 96 -1.79 10.80 10.35
N TYR A 97 -0.79 10.26 9.64
CA TYR A 97 0.19 9.31 10.17
C TYR A 97 1.60 9.70 9.70
N PRO A 98 2.18 10.79 10.24
CA PRO A 98 3.49 11.28 9.80
C PRO A 98 4.61 10.27 10.04
N ASP A 99 4.56 9.56 11.16
CA ASP A 99 5.52 8.52 11.55
C ASP A 99 5.06 7.11 11.14
N GLY A 100 4.18 7.02 10.13
CA GLY A 100 3.68 5.76 9.59
C GLY A 100 4.51 5.30 8.40
N ALA A 101 4.94 4.04 8.38
CA ALA A 101 5.49 3.45 7.16
C ALA A 101 4.38 3.22 6.15
N ARG A 102 4.65 3.46 4.87
CA ARG A 102 3.64 3.28 3.83
C ARG A 102 4.15 2.56 2.61
N ILE A 103 3.37 1.59 2.18
CA ILE A 103 3.65 0.73 1.05
C ILE A 103 2.47 0.86 0.09
N ILE A 104 2.75 1.35 -1.12
CA ILE A 104 1.78 1.48 -2.19
C ILE A 104 2.17 0.48 -3.26
N THR A 105 1.21 -0.32 -3.69
CA THR A 105 1.42 -1.49 -4.53
C THR A 105 0.18 -1.71 -5.37
N GLY A 106 0.33 -2.34 -6.52
CA GLY A 106 -0.79 -2.45 -7.43
C GLY A 106 -0.39 -2.65 -8.87
N ASP A 107 -1.41 -2.75 -9.71
CA ASP A 107 -1.25 -2.70 -11.15
C ASP A 107 -1.72 -1.33 -11.63
N PHE A 108 -0.73 -0.53 -12.02
CA PHE A 108 -0.90 0.83 -12.51
C PHE A 108 -1.12 0.86 -14.03
N ASN A 109 -1.04 -0.28 -14.72
CA ASN A 109 -1.13 -0.41 -16.19
C ASN A 109 -0.37 0.72 -16.91
N ASN A 110 -1.09 1.60 -17.61
CA ASN A 110 -0.55 2.69 -18.43
C ASN A 110 -0.10 3.92 -17.63
N CYS A 111 -0.25 3.92 -16.30
CA CYS A 111 0.25 4.98 -15.45
C CYS A 111 1.76 4.83 -15.25
N THR A 112 2.54 5.26 -16.24
CA THR A 112 4.00 5.38 -16.11
C THR A 112 4.34 6.61 -15.27
N SER A 113 4.08 6.57 -13.96
CA SER A 113 4.60 7.57 -13.04
C SER A 113 5.86 7.05 -12.39
N ARG A 114 7.00 7.68 -12.69
CA ARG A 114 8.30 7.43 -12.03
C ARG A 114 8.08 7.45 -10.52
N ILE A 115 8.15 6.29 -9.88
CA ILE A 115 8.04 6.17 -8.43
C ILE A 115 9.28 6.85 -7.83
N TYR A 116 9.14 8.10 -7.40
CA TYR A 116 10.14 8.76 -6.56
C TYR A 116 9.99 8.24 -5.13
N SER A 117 10.98 7.49 -4.67
CA SER A 117 11.13 7.17 -3.25
C SER A 117 11.43 8.46 -2.49
N VAL A 118 10.46 8.95 -1.70
CA VAL A 118 10.68 10.08 -0.79
C VAL A 118 11.42 9.53 0.43
N LYS A 119 12.77 9.64 0.41
CA LYS A 119 13.58 9.51 1.63
C LYS A 119 13.25 10.70 2.53
N GLY A 120 12.69 10.44 3.72
CA GLY A 120 12.57 11.43 4.77
C GLY A 120 13.94 12.05 5.07
N LYS A 121 13.99 13.38 5.15
CA LYS A 121 15.19 14.13 5.52
C LYS A 121 15.61 13.72 6.94
N GLN A 122 16.84 13.26 7.10
CA GLN A 122 17.55 13.27 8.38
C GLN A 122 17.64 14.74 8.80
N HIS A 123 17.06 15.08 9.94
CA HIS A 123 17.22 16.39 10.56
C HIS A 123 18.56 16.35 11.32
N THR A 124 19.52 17.15 10.88
CA THR A 124 20.66 17.55 11.72
C THR A 124 20.28 18.79 12.50
#